data_AF-A0A536HVB9-F1
#
_entry.id   AF-A0A536HVB9-F1
#
_cell.length_a   1.000
_cell.length_b   1.000
_cell.length_c   1.000
_cell.angle_alpha   90.00
_cell.angle_beta   90.00
_cell.angle_gamma   90.00
#
_symmetry.space_group_name_H-M   'P 1'
#
loop_
_entity.id
_entity.type
_entity.pdbx_description
1 polymer ?
#
loop_
_entity_poly.entity_id
_entity_poly.type
_entity_poly.pdbx_seq_one_letter_code
_entity_poly.pdbx_strand_id
1 'polypeptide(L)'
;MAAKDQQVIPMIAYEDGAAALDWLAAAFGFHERTRMTGKDGRISHAEMEAGDGLIMLASPTPDYEGPRRHRVGCEPARKWSSVPWVIDGVLVYIEDVVAHHERAKKAGATILSEPESDAHGLRYRAEDIEGHRWMFMERR
;
A
#
# COMPACT_ATOMS: atom_id res chain seq x y z
N MET A 1 2.32 -33.42 11.65
CA MET A 1 2.28 -32.46 10.53
C MET A 1 2.42 -31.08 11.13
N ALA A 2 3.28 -30.24 10.56
CA ALA A 2 3.75 -28.99 11.15
C ALA A 2 2.59 -28.07 11.57
N ALA A 3 2.75 -27.42 12.74
CA ALA A 3 1.85 -26.39 13.21
C ALA A 3 1.71 -25.32 12.11
N LYS A 4 0.47 -24.92 11.82
CA LYS A 4 0.17 -23.89 10.80
C LYS A 4 0.99 -22.64 11.09
N ASP A 5 1.82 -22.25 10.12
CA ASP A 5 2.72 -21.11 10.18
C ASP A 5 1.96 -19.83 10.54
N GLN A 6 2.50 -19.06 11.48
CA GLN A 6 2.01 -17.72 11.81
C GLN A 6 2.30 -16.80 10.63
N GLN A 7 1.30 -16.05 10.16
CA GLN A 7 1.44 -15.07 9.07
C GLN A 7 1.20 -13.66 9.59
N VAL A 8 1.92 -12.68 9.03
CA VAL A 8 1.68 -11.26 9.23
C VAL A 8 1.00 -10.72 7.98
N ILE A 9 -0.23 -10.23 8.13
CA ILE A 9 -1.06 -9.71 7.04
C ILE A 9 -1.33 -8.24 7.34
N PRO A 10 -0.91 -7.29 6.48
CA PRO A 10 -1.25 -5.89 6.65
C PRO A 10 -2.76 -5.69 6.51
N MET A 11 -3.34 -4.94 7.44
CA MET A 11 -4.71 -4.46 7.40
C MET A 11 -4.69 -2.94 7.26
N ILE A 12 -5.16 -2.41 6.13
CA ILE A 12 -5.05 -0.99 5.79
C ILE A 12 -6.45 -0.37 5.69
N ALA A 13 -6.65 0.76 6.35
CA ALA A 13 -7.89 1.52 6.24
C ALA A 13 -7.78 2.54 5.10
N TYR A 14 -8.84 2.67 4.31
CA TYR A 14 -8.96 3.69 3.25
C TYR A 14 -10.26 4.51 3.44
N GLU A 15 -10.20 5.81 3.18
CA GLU A 15 -11.36 6.70 3.10
C GLU A 15 -12.35 6.20 2.04
N ASP A 16 -11.84 5.92 0.84
CA ASP A 16 -12.53 5.29 -0.29
C ASP A 16 -11.87 3.95 -0.66
N GLY A 17 -12.28 2.89 0.02
CA GLY A 17 -11.74 1.55 -0.18
C GLY A 17 -12.04 0.97 -1.57
N ALA A 18 -13.12 1.39 -2.23
CA ALA A 18 -13.44 0.91 -3.59
C ALA A 18 -12.44 1.50 -4.60
N ALA A 19 -12.20 2.81 -4.52
CA ALA A 19 -11.17 3.47 -5.33
C ALA A 19 -9.77 2.92 -5.02
N ALA A 20 -9.48 2.63 -3.75
CA ALA A 20 -8.21 2.02 -3.35
C ALA A 20 -8.00 0.64 -3.97
N LEU A 21 -9.00 -0.25 -3.95
CA LEU A 21 -8.91 -1.57 -4.60
C LEU A 21 -8.55 -1.46 -6.08
N ASP A 22 -9.32 -0.65 -6.81
CA ASP A 22 -9.15 -0.46 -8.24
C ASP A 22 -7.76 0.14 -8.56
N TRP A 23 -7.33 1.13 -7.75
CA TRP A 23 -6.04 1.78 -7.94
C TRP A 23 -4.86 0.87 -7.58
N LEU A 24 -4.91 0.14 -6.47
CA LEU A 24 -3.86 -0.80 -6.06
C LEU A 24 -3.70 -1.91 -7.11
N ALA A 25 -4.81 -2.40 -7.66
CA ALA A 25 -4.78 -3.36 -8.76
C ALA A 25 -4.11 -2.76 -10.01
N ALA A 26 -4.45 -1.53 -10.38
CA ALA A 26 -3.91 -0.85 -11.56
C ALA A 26 -2.45 -0.41 -11.41
N ALA A 27 -2.06 0.12 -10.25
CA ALA A 27 -0.75 0.73 -9.99
C ALA A 27 0.29 -0.29 -9.51
N PHE A 28 -0.08 -1.17 -8.57
CA PHE A 28 0.82 -2.12 -7.93
C PHE A 28 0.59 -3.57 -8.35
N GLY A 29 -0.47 -3.85 -9.11
CA GLY A 29 -0.68 -5.18 -9.67
C GLY A 29 -1.21 -6.21 -8.71
N PHE A 30 -1.72 -5.78 -7.57
CA PHE A 30 -2.41 -6.70 -6.67
C PHE A 30 -3.69 -7.22 -7.31
N HIS A 31 -4.05 -8.45 -6.99
CA HIS A 31 -5.25 -9.08 -7.53
C HIS A 31 -6.36 -9.04 -6.47
N GLU A 32 -7.51 -8.45 -6.81
CA GLU A 32 -8.66 -8.48 -5.90
C GLU A 32 -9.19 -9.90 -5.76
N ARG A 33 -9.31 -10.35 -4.51
CA ARG A 33 -9.83 -11.67 -4.16
C ARG A 33 -11.24 -11.60 -3.60
N THR A 34 -11.47 -10.63 -2.71
CA THR A 34 -12.74 -10.47 -2.00
C THR A 34 -13.07 -8.98 -1.91
N ARG A 35 -14.34 -8.64 -2.15
CA ARG A 35 -14.90 -7.31 -1.93
C ARG A 35 -16.26 -7.44 -1.25
N MET A 36 -16.37 -6.92 -0.03
CA MET A 36 -17.60 -6.87 0.74
C MET A 36 -17.97 -5.43 1.04
N THR A 37 -19.17 -5.04 0.64
CA THR A 37 -19.70 -3.68 0.83
C THR A 37 -20.82 -3.64 1.85
N GLY A 38 -20.79 -2.63 2.71
CA GLY A 38 -21.91 -2.27 3.57
C GLY A 38 -23.09 -1.68 2.79
N LYS A 39 -24.21 -1.42 3.48
CA LYS A 39 -25.42 -0.83 2.87
C LYS A 39 -25.20 0.59 2.33
N ASP A 40 -24.20 1.27 2.85
CA ASP A 40 -23.76 2.60 2.44
C ASP A 40 -22.74 2.58 1.29
N GLY A 41 -22.42 1.39 0.75
CA GLY A 41 -21.45 1.21 -0.32
C GLY A 41 -19.98 1.21 0.12
N ARG A 42 -19.70 1.43 1.42
CA ARG A 42 -18.32 1.41 1.94
C ARG A 42 -17.79 -0.03 2.01
N ILE A 43 -16.49 -0.21 1.82
CA ILE A 43 -15.85 -1.51 1.99
C ILE A 43 -15.87 -1.91 3.47
N SER A 44 -16.61 -2.94 3.83
CA SER A 44 -16.58 -3.51 5.19
C SER A 44 -15.40 -4.46 5.37
N HIS A 45 -15.03 -5.16 4.30
CA HIS A 45 -13.87 -6.07 4.23
C HIS A 45 -13.50 -6.30 2.77
N ALA A 46 -12.22 -6.24 2.45
CA ALA A 46 -11.71 -6.67 1.17
C ALA A 46 -10.33 -7.32 1.32
N GLU A 47 -9.99 -8.14 0.34
CA GLU A 47 -8.71 -8.86 0.28
C GLU A 47 -8.10 -8.71 -1.10
N MET A 48 -6.80 -8.48 -1.13
CA MET A 48 -6.00 -8.50 -2.34
C MET A 48 -4.80 -9.45 -2.19
N GLU A 49 -4.47 -10.15 -3.27
CA GLU A 49 -3.29 -11.01 -3.38
C GLU A 49 -2.09 -10.22 -3.90
N ALA A 50 -0.93 -10.46 -3.30
CA ALA A 50 0.38 -9.94 -3.71
C ALA A 50 1.38 -11.11 -3.79
N GLY A 51 1.36 -11.83 -4.91
CA GLY A 51 2.01 -13.14 -5.02
C GLY A 51 1.36 -14.14 -4.05
N ASP A 52 2.16 -14.78 -3.21
CA ASP A 52 1.66 -15.67 -2.14
C ASP A 52 1.20 -14.92 -0.87
N GLY A 53 1.33 -13.58 -0.86
CA GLY A 53 0.92 -12.72 0.24
C GLY A 53 -0.53 -12.27 0.14
N LEU A 54 -1.09 -11.86 1.28
CA LEU A 54 -2.43 -11.28 1.39
C LEU A 54 -2.35 -9.87 1.97
N ILE A 55 -3.19 -8.98 1.45
CA ILE A 55 -3.44 -7.65 1.99
C ILE A 55 -4.93 -7.57 2.31
N MET A 56 -5.27 -7.10 3.50
CA MET A 56 -6.65 -6.82 3.88
C MET A 56 -6.87 -5.32 3.93
N LEU A 57 -8.05 -4.87 3.50
CA LEU A 57 -8.41 -3.47 3.61
C LEU A 57 -9.90 -3.26 3.91
N ALA A 58 -10.20 -2.11 4.50
CA ALA A 58 -11.56 -1.71 4.84
C ALA A 58 -11.72 -0.18 4.84
N SER A 59 -12.97 0.29 4.87
CA SER A 59 -13.33 1.70 4.99
C SER A 59 -14.07 1.93 6.31
N PRO A 60 -13.34 2.15 7.42
CA PRO A 60 -13.84 1.89 8.77
C PRO A 60 -15.00 2.82 9.19
N THR A 61 -14.78 4.13 9.14
CA THR A 61 -15.80 5.14 9.47
C THR A 61 -15.72 6.31 8.48
N PRO A 62 -16.80 7.10 8.32
CA PRO A 62 -16.76 8.33 7.52
C PRO A 62 -15.77 9.38 8.05
N ASP A 63 -15.40 9.31 9.32
CA ASP A 63 -14.47 10.24 9.98
C ASP A 63 -13.00 9.85 9.81
N TYR A 64 -12.71 8.67 9.25
CA TYR A 64 -11.34 8.26 8.97
C TYR A 64 -10.71 9.21 7.94
N GLU A 65 -9.47 9.62 8.17
CA GLU A 65 -8.67 10.36 7.21
C GLU A 65 -7.42 9.52 6.86
N GLY A 66 -7.20 9.30 5.58
CA GLY A 66 -6.01 8.67 5.06
C GLY A 66 -4.78 9.57 5.31
N PRO A 67 -3.56 9.01 5.35
CA PRO A 67 -2.34 9.75 5.70
C PRO A 67 -2.14 11.04 4.89
N ARG A 68 -2.49 11.02 3.60
CA ARG A 68 -2.36 12.15 2.67
C ARG A 68 -3.26 13.31 3.09
N ARG A 69 -4.52 13.05 3.42
CA ARG A 69 -5.47 14.09 3.84
C ARG A 69 -5.15 14.58 5.24
N HIS A 70 -4.86 13.66 6.16
CA HIS A 70 -4.57 13.99 7.55
C HIS A 70 -3.39 14.97 7.70
N ARG A 71 -2.30 14.76 6.95
CA ARG A 71 -1.12 15.65 7.01
C ARG A 71 -1.36 17.06 6.46
N VAL A 72 -2.45 17.32 5.73
CA VAL A 72 -2.81 18.68 5.29
C VAL A 72 -3.23 19.53 6.49
N GLY A 73 -4.02 18.96 7.41
CA GLY A 73 -4.52 19.63 8.61
C GLY A 73 -3.63 19.50 9.84
N CYS A 74 -2.70 18.54 9.86
CA CYS A 74 -1.88 18.24 11.03
C CYS A 74 -0.40 18.58 10.80
N GLU A 75 0.07 19.67 11.41
CA GLU A 75 1.45 20.17 11.23
C GLU A 75 2.54 19.17 11.67
N PRO A 76 2.42 18.48 12.82
CA PRO A 76 3.33 17.39 13.17
C PRO A 76 3.34 16.28 12.12
N ALA A 77 2.17 15.84 11.63
CA ALA A 77 2.06 14.81 10.60
C ALA A 77 2.75 15.20 9.30
N ARG A 78 2.57 16.43 8.85
CA ARG A 78 3.27 16.99 7.69
C ARG A 78 4.78 16.96 7.86
N LYS A 79 5.29 17.31 9.05
CA LYS A 79 6.73 17.34 9.33
C LYS A 79 7.34 15.94 9.29
N TRP A 80 6.81 14.99 10.07
CA TRP A 80 7.42 13.66 10.12
C TRP A 80 7.24 12.90 8.80
N SER A 81 6.13 13.09 8.07
CA SER A 81 5.90 12.39 6.78
C SER A 81 6.70 12.93 5.60
N SER A 82 7.41 14.06 5.76
CA SER A 82 8.16 14.74 4.68
C SER A 82 9.43 14.03 4.23
N VAL A 83 9.93 13.08 5.01
CA VAL A 83 11.13 12.31 4.66
C VAL A 83 10.78 11.13 3.76
N PRO A 84 11.71 10.60 2.95
CA PRO A 84 11.44 9.44 2.10
C PRO A 84 11.59 8.09 2.83
N TRP A 85 12.02 8.09 4.09
CA TRP A 85 12.38 6.90 4.87
C TRP A 85 11.18 6.17 5.46
N VAL A 86 11.45 5.06 6.16
CA VAL A 86 10.44 4.25 6.87
C VAL A 86 9.90 5.05 8.05
N ILE A 87 8.57 5.08 8.15
CA ILE A 87 7.83 5.68 9.27
C ILE A 87 6.85 4.61 9.76
N ASP A 88 6.03 4.17 8.82
CA ASP A 88 5.15 3.02 8.78
C ASP A 88 5.10 2.55 7.31
N GLY A 89 4.72 1.30 7.05
CA GLY A 89 4.55 0.85 5.67
C GLY A 89 4.58 -0.66 5.47
N VAL A 90 4.29 -1.07 4.23
CA VAL A 90 4.27 -2.46 3.80
C VAL A 90 5.43 -2.74 2.86
N LEU A 91 6.20 -3.79 3.15
CA LEU A 91 7.23 -4.32 2.24
C LEU A 91 6.62 -5.40 1.35
N VAL A 92 6.81 -5.27 0.05
CA VAL A 92 6.39 -6.24 -0.97
C VAL A 92 7.61 -6.66 -1.78
N TYR A 93 7.85 -7.97 -1.86
CA TYR A 93 8.85 -8.52 -2.75
C TYR A 93 8.29 -8.70 -4.15
N ILE A 94 9.00 -8.22 -5.16
CA ILE A 94 8.60 -8.27 -6.56
C ILE A 94 9.78 -8.72 -7.43
N GLU A 95 9.50 -9.15 -8.66
CA GLU A 95 10.53 -9.67 -9.57
C GLU A 95 11.30 -8.57 -10.29
N ASP A 96 10.62 -7.50 -10.73
CA ASP A 96 11.23 -6.41 -11.50
C ASP A 96 10.84 -5.05 -10.88
N VAL A 97 11.76 -4.49 -10.10
CA VAL A 97 11.56 -3.20 -9.43
C VAL A 97 11.47 -2.04 -10.41
N VAL A 98 12.22 -2.06 -11.52
CA VAL A 98 12.23 -0.96 -12.49
C VAL A 98 10.91 -0.89 -13.23
N ALA A 99 10.42 -2.01 -13.74
CA ALA A 99 9.14 -2.07 -14.44
C ALA A 99 7.97 -1.71 -13.52
N HIS A 100 7.99 -2.22 -12.28
CA HIS A 100 6.96 -1.92 -11.29
C HIS A 100 6.97 -0.44 -10.88
N HIS A 101 8.15 0.17 -10.72
CA HIS A 101 8.30 1.60 -10.47
C HIS A 101 7.67 2.44 -11.58
N GLU A 102 7.99 2.17 -12.84
CA GLU A 102 7.45 2.92 -13.98
C GLU A 102 5.93 2.80 -14.06
N ARG A 103 5.38 1.62 -13.79
CA ARG A 103 3.94 1.39 -13.70
C ARG A 103 3.30 2.23 -12.60
N ALA A 104 3.84 2.18 -11.39
CA ALA A 104 3.34 2.93 -10.25
C ALA A 104 3.36 4.45 -10.52
N LYS A 105 4.47 4.95 -11.06
CA LYS A 105 4.64 6.36 -11.45
C LYS A 105 3.61 6.79 -12.50
N LYS A 106 3.39 5.96 -13.53
CA LYS A 106 2.37 6.21 -14.58
C LYS A 106 0.94 6.22 -14.02
N ALA A 107 0.67 5.41 -13.00
CA ALA A 107 -0.63 5.37 -12.31
C ALA A 107 -0.84 6.51 -11.29
N GLY A 108 0.15 7.39 -11.10
CA GLY A 108 0.06 8.57 -10.24
C GLY A 108 0.47 8.34 -8.79
N ALA A 109 1.24 7.28 -8.49
CA ALA A 109 1.79 7.07 -7.16
C ALA A 109 2.74 8.23 -6.78
N THR A 110 2.74 8.64 -5.50
CA THR A 110 3.78 9.56 -5.02
C THR A 110 5.07 8.78 -4.90
N ILE A 111 6.07 9.03 -5.74
CA ILE A 111 7.39 8.39 -5.59
C ILE A 111 8.16 9.08 -4.48
N LEU A 112 8.47 8.33 -3.42
CA LEU A 112 9.24 8.80 -2.26
C LEU A 112 10.74 8.64 -2.48
N SER A 113 11.14 7.59 -3.20
CA SER A 113 12.50 7.40 -3.68
C SER A 113 12.47 6.74 -5.05
N GLU A 114 13.31 7.21 -5.97
CA GLU A 114 13.60 6.50 -7.21
C GLU A 114 14.25 5.13 -6.90
N PRO A 115 14.29 4.19 -7.85
CA PRO A 115 14.96 2.91 -7.66
C PRO A 115 16.41 3.07 -7.20
N GLU A 116 16.74 2.51 -6.05
CA GLU A 116 18.05 2.56 -5.41
C GLU A 116 18.54 1.14 -5.07
N SER A 117 19.83 0.89 -5.27
CA SER A 117 20.44 -0.42 -5.02
C SER A 117 21.49 -0.32 -3.93
N ASP A 118 21.51 -1.30 -3.03
CA ASP A 118 22.59 -1.51 -2.07
C ASP A 118 22.88 -3.00 -1.84
N ALA A 119 23.59 -3.31 -0.76
CA ALA A 119 23.94 -4.68 -0.36
C ALA A 119 22.74 -5.58 -0.02
N HIS A 120 21.50 -5.08 -0.05
CA HIS A 120 20.28 -5.85 0.19
C HIS A 120 19.40 -6.03 -1.05
N GLY A 121 19.73 -5.38 -2.18
CA GLY A 121 19.00 -5.49 -3.45
C GLY A 121 18.44 -4.16 -3.93
N LEU A 122 17.83 -4.19 -5.11
CA LEU A 122 17.15 -3.04 -5.72
C LEU A 122 15.80 -2.81 -5.03
N ARG A 123 15.46 -1.55 -4.73
CA ARG A 123 14.19 -1.18 -4.10
C ARG A 123 13.74 0.23 -4.49
N TYR A 124 12.47 0.52 -4.27
CA TYR A 124 11.96 1.89 -4.28
C TYR A 124 10.83 2.06 -3.25
N ARG A 125 10.48 3.32 -2.96
CA ARG A 125 9.41 3.67 -2.00
C ARG A 125 8.37 4.56 -2.68
N ALA A 126 7.11 4.31 -2.38
CA ALA A 126 6.01 5.09 -2.91
C ALA A 126 4.89 5.26 -1.88
N GLU A 127 4.06 6.29 -2.06
CA GLU A 127 2.75 6.36 -1.45
C GLU A 127 1.67 6.00 -2.45
N ASP A 128 0.61 5.34 -1.97
CA ASP A 128 -0.61 5.14 -2.75
C ASP A 128 -1.49 6.42 -2.80
N ILE A 129 -2.67 6.30 -3.39
CA ILE A 129 -3.61 7.41 -3.58
C ILE A 129 -3.99 8.13 -2.28
N GLU A 130 -4.01 7.44 -1.15
CA GLU A 130 -4.38 8.01 0.14
C GLU A 130 -3.19 8.27 1.05
N GLY A 131 -1.97 7.97 0.59
CA GLY A 131 -0.74 8.32 1.30
C GLY A 131 -0.14 7.18 2.13
N HIS A 132 -0.67 5.96 2.06
CA HIS A 132 -0.03 4.83 2.73
C HIS A 132 1.27 4.49 2.03
N ARG A 133 2.28 4.12 2.82
CA ARG A 133 3.66 3.98 2.34
C ARG A 133 3.97 2.51 2.04
N TRP A 134 4.58 2.31 0.88
CA TRP A 134 4.93 1.01 0.34
C TRP A 134 6.41 0.98 0.01
N MET A 135 7.06 -0.14 0.30
CA MET A 135 8.40 -0.46 -0.16
C MET A 135 8.32 -1.67 -1.07
N PHE A 136 8.87 -1.56 -2.26
CA PHE A 136 8.98 -2.66 -3.20
C PHE A 136 10.45 -3.02 -3.37
N MET A 137 10.77 -4.30 -3.30
CA MET A 137 12.14 -4.80 -3.30
C MET A 137 12.25 -6.11 -4.07
N GLU A 138 13.38 -6.34 -4.72
CA GLU A 138 13.65 -7.65 -5.34
C GLU A 138 13.84 -8.75 -4.29
N ARG A 139 13.27 -9.93 -4.55
CA ARG A 139 13.49 -11.11 -3.72
C ARG A 139 14.86 -11.72 -4.06
N ARG A 140 15.67 -12.02 -3.05
CA ARG A 140 16.92 -12.77 -3.24
C ARG A 140 16.68 -14.26 -3.40
#